data_AF-A0A090EI95-F1
#
_entry.id   AF-A0A090EI95-F1
#
_cell.length_a   1.000
_cell.length_b   1.000
_cell.length_c   1.000
_cell.angle_alpha   90.00
_cell.angle_beta   90.00
_cell.angle_gamma   90.00
#
_symmetry.space_group_name_H-M   'P 1'
#
loop_
_entity.id
_entity.type
_entity.pdbx_description
1 polymer ?
#
loop_
_entity_poly.entity_id
_entity_poly.type
_entity_poly.pdbx_seq_one_letter_code
_entity_poly.pdbx_strand_id
1 'polypeptide(L)'
;MSPVPKILEFLRAIVEAFKEWPDNLRRIAGQICALVRLICERAKLPSRLDRSGPQRCVKISDPAYKRPDPLIYAQYYLMGQGLAVTWDNPDIEIKRGGVTVPPHMLEPDTEYEVVARIWNNSTEAPVVDLPVKFSYLSFGIGTTSTWIDEAKTDLGVKGGANHPAFASVKWRTPADPGHYCIQVLLDWLDDVNPNNNLGQDNTTVGVAHSPAKFEFRLRNGERERAEFRLEADAYALPELPICGERPRPRPSRRPLRTFPGTIAAAPAGHTRQAHPIPPGWLVTFDPAQAALGPGEEISVAVNIEPPAGFTGRKAVNVHAFSARGLAGGVTLYVER
;
A
#
# COMPACT_ATOMS: atom_id res chain seq x y z
N MET A 1 -76.15 25.03 -38.86
CA MET A 1 -75.04 24.40 -39.63
C MET A 1 -75.38 22.92 -39.81
N SER A 2 -75.34 22.41 -41.04
CA SER A 2 -75.77 21.04 -41.37
C SER A 2 -74.82 19.97 -40.78
N PRO A 3 -75.31 18.88 -40.15
CA PRO A 3 -74.48 17.86 -39.50
C PRO A 3 -73.85 16.83 -40.47
N VAL A 4 -74.19 16.91 -41.75
CA VAL A 4 -73.76 15.97 -42.81
C VAL A 4 -72.23 15.82 -42.94
N PRO A 5 -71.39 16.86 -42.80
CA PRO A 5 -69.94 16.72 -42.96
C PRO A 5 -69.28 15.86 -41.87
N LYS A 6 -69.74 15.98 -40.62
CA LYS A 6 -69.18 15.24 -39.48
C LYS A 6 -69.53 13.75 -39.50
N ILE A 7 -70.72 13.41 -40.04
CA ILE A 7 -71.14 12.02 -40.21
C ILE A 7 -70.29 11.33 -41.28
N LEU A 8 -69.98 12.01 -42.38
CA LEU A 8 -69.10 11.50 -43.44
C LEU A 8 -67.66 11.29 -42.97
N GLU A 9 -67.15 12.19 -42.11
CA GLU A 9 -65.82 12.07 -41.52
C GLU A 9 -65.72 10.89 -40.54
N PHE A 10 -66.74 10.69 -39.71
CA PHE A 10 -66.84 9.55 -38.79
C PHE A 10 -66.94 8.20 -39.53
N LEU A 11 -67.74 8.13 -40.60
CA LEU A 11 -67.86 6.91 -41.40
C LEU A 11 -66.55 6.57 -42.14
N ARG A 12 -65.81 7.57 -42.61
CA ARG A 12 -64.47 7.35 -43.20
C ARG A 12 -63.47 6.84 -42.17
N ALA A 13 -63.48 7.38 -40.95
CA ALA A 13 -62.63 6.91 -39.87
C ALA A 13 -62.94 5.46 -39.46
N ILE A 14 -64.22 5.06 -39.46
CA ILE A 14 -64.62 3.67 -39.21
C ILE A 14 -64.14 2.74 -40.33
N VAL A 15 -64.27 3.15 -41.59
CA VAL A 15 -63.84 2.32 -42.74
C VAL A 15 -62.32 2.17 -42.78
N GLU A 16 -61.56 3.22 -42.46
CA GLU A 16 -60.10 3.14 -42.29
C GLU A 16 -59.69 2.20 -41.15
N ALA A 17 -60.36 2.29 -39.99
CA ALA A 17 -60.11 1.42 -38.84
C ALA A 17 -60.38 -0.07 -39.13
N PHE A 18 -61.36 -0.38 -39.99
CA PHE A 18 -61.66 -1.75 -40.40
C PHE A 18 -60.73 -2.31 -41.48
N LYS A 19 -60.00 -1.47 -42.22
CA LYS A 19 -59.04 -1.92 -43.24
C LYS A 19 -57.75 -2.48 -42.65
N GLU A 20 -57.29 -1.95 -41.51
CA GLU A 20 -56.08 -2.43 -40.82
C GLU A 20 -56.33 -3.60 -39.86
N TRP A 21 -57.61 -3.89 -39.59
CA TRP A 21 -58.05 -4.96 -38.69
C TRP A 21 -57.57 -6.37 -39.11
N PRO A 22 -57.64 -6.78 -40.39
CA PRO A 22 -57.23 -8.12 -40.81
C PRO A 22 -55.71 -8.36 -40.66
N ASP A 23 -54.90 -7.34 -40.92
CA ASP A 23 -53.44 -7.45 -40.84
C ASP A 23 -52.95 -7.41 -39.39
N ASN A 24 -53.60 -6.63 -38.52
CA ASN A 24 -53.32 -6.67 -37.09
C ASN A 24 -53.71 -8.02 -36.47
N LEU A 25 -54.82 -8.63 -36.88
CA LEU A 25 -55.20 -9.98 -36.44
C LEU A 25 -54.20 -11.05 -36.90
N ARG A 26 -53.71 -10.99 -38.15
CA ARG A 26 -52.66 -11.89 -38.63
C ARG A 26 -51.37 -11.73 -37.83
N ARG A 27 -51.00 -10.49 -37.48
CA ARG A 27 -49.78 -10.20 -36.71
C ARG A 27 -49.88 -10.74 -35.28
N ILE A 28 -51.03 -10.55 -34.62
CA ILE A 28 -51.30 -11.10 -33.28
C ILE A 28 -51.32 -12.63 -33.33
N ALA A 29 -51.99 -13.24 -34.31
CA ALA A 29 -51.99 -14.68 -34.48
C ALA A 29 -50.58 -15.24 -34.74
N GLY A 30 -49.77 -14.54 -35.54
CA GLY A 30 -48.36 -14.88 -35.76
C GLY A 30 -47.52 -14.83 -34.48
N GLN A 31 -47.73 -13.81 -33.64
CA GLN A 31 -47.05 -13.69 -32.34
C GLN A 31 -47.49 -14.77 -31.36
N ILE A 32 -48.77 -15.13 -31.32
CA ILE A 32 -49.29 -16.23 -30.50
C ILE A 32 -48.68 -17.56 -30.96
N CYS A 33 -48.66 -17.84 -32.26
CA CYS A 33 -48.05 -19.05 -32.81
C CYS A 33 -46.54 -19.13 -32.51
N ALA A 34 -45.81 -18.01 -32.59
CA ALA A 34 -44.40 -17.94 -32.24
C ALA A 34 -44.18 -18.23 -30.74
N LEU A 35 -45.03 -17.67 -29.87
CA LEU A 35 -45.00 -17.90 -28.43
C LEU A 35 -45.28 -19.37 -28.10
N VAL A 36 -46.28 -19.98 -28.73
CA VAL A 36 -46.63 -21.40 -28.55
C VAL A 36 -45.48 -22.30 -29.02
N ARG A 37 -44.85 -22.00 -30.16
CA ARG A 37 -43.65 -22.74 -30.62
C ARG A 37 -42.52 -22.68 -29.60
N LEU A 38 -42.25 -21.50 -29.06
CA LEU A 38 -41.17 -21.29 -28.08
C LEU A 38 -41.43 -22.05 -26.77
N ILE A 39 -42.69 -22.11 -26.33
CA ILE A 39 -43.11 -22.91 -25.17
C ILE A 39 -42.94 -24.41 -25.46
N CYS A 40 -43.36 -24.89 -26.64
CA CYS A 40 -43.22 -26.29 -27.03
C CYS A 40 -41.76 -26.72 -27.22
N GLU A 41 -40.89 -25.87 -27.76
CA GLU A 41 -39.45 -26.13 -27.87
C GLU A 41 -38.78 -26.17 -26.50
N ARG A 42 -39.16 -25.28 -25.59
CA ARG A 42 -38.69 -25.29 -24.20
C ARG A 42 -39.09 -26.56 -23.46
N ALA A 43 -40.27 -27.11 -23.73
CA ALA A 43 -40.74 -28.38 -23.16
C ALA A 43 -39.98 -29.61 -23.71
N LYS A 44 -39.27 -29.49 -24.84
CA LYS A 44 -38.46 -30.56 -25.44
C LYS A 44 -37.00 -30.56 -24.96
N LEU A 45 -36.58 -29.58 -24.17
CA LEU A 45 -35.21 -29.51 -23.65
C LEU A 45 -34.97 -30.64 -22.62
N PRO A 46 -33.79 -31.28 -22.60
CA PRO A 46 -33.47 -32.33 -21.63
C PRO A 46 -33.58 -31.82 -20.19
N SER A 47 -34.11 -32.65 -19.29
CA SER A 47 -34.30 -32.42 -17.85
C SER A 47 -33.03 -32.05 -17.06
N ARG A 48 -31.87 -31.96 -17.71
CA ARG A 48 -30.61 -31.50 -17.10
C ARG A 48 -30.54 -29.98 -16.93
N LEU A 49 -31.34 -29.21 -17.67
CA LEU A 49 -31.48 -27.76 -17.46
C LEU A 49 -32.59 -27.39 -16.47
N ASP A 50 -33.42 -28.36 -16.04
CA ASP A 50 -34.53 -28.19 -15.10
C ASP A 50 -34.11 -28.41 -13.63
N ARG A 51 -32.80 -28.51 -13.36
CA ARG A 51 -32.23 -28.54 -12.00
C ARG A 51 -32.00 -27.15 -11.40
N SER A 52 -32.45 -26.08 -12.05
CA SER A 52 -32.63 -24.80 -11.36
C SER A 52 -33.94 -24.84 -10.58
N GLY A 53 -33.95 -25.58 -9.46
CA GLY A 53 -34.99 -25.37 -8.45
C GLY A 53 -35.03 -23.90 -8.04
N PRO A 54 -36.10 -23.42 -7.38
CA PRO A 54 -36.14 -22.10 -6.76
C PRO A 54 -35.24 -22.08 -5.50
N GLN A 55 -33.99 -22.54 -5.62
CA GLN A 55 -32.97 -22.17 -4.68
C GLN A 55 -32.58 -20.75 -5.05
N ARG A 56 -32.84 -19.80 -4.13
CA ARG A 56 -32.12 -18.53 -4.07
C ARG A 56 -30.70 -18.79 -4.56
N CYS A 57 -30.28 -18.14 -5.64
CA CYS A 57 -28.90 -18.21 -6.11
C CYS A 57 -28.01 -18.17 -4.87
N VAL A 58 -27.27 -19.25 -4.62
CA VAL A 58 -26.33 -19.25 -3.50
C VAL A 58 -25.37 -18.13 -3.84
N LYS A 59 -25.32 -17.10 -2.99
CA LYS A 59 -24.35 -16.03 -3.15
C LYS A 59 -22.98 -16.67 -3.00
N ILE A 60 -22.34 -16.98 -4.12
CA ILE A 60 -20.91 -17.22 -4.14
C ILE A 60 -20.32 -15.90 -3.65
N SER A 61 -19.60 -15.95 -2.52
CA SER A 61 -18.80 -14.81 -2.10
C SER A 61 -17.83 -14.52 -3.23
N ASP A 62 -17.87 -13.30 -3.77
CA ASP A 62 -16.98 -12.86 -4.82
C ASP A 62 -16.00 -11.84 -4.22
N PRO A 63 -14.68 -12.06 -4.30
CA PRO A 63 -14.02 -13.23 -4.88
C PRO A 63 -14.26 -14.52 -4.08
N ALA A 64 -14.38 -15.64 -4.80
CA ALA A 64 -14.48 -16.97 -4.19
C ALA A 64 -13.19 -17.39 -3.48
N TYR A 65 -12.08 -16.71 -3.79
CA TYR A 65 -10.77 -16.92 -3.21
C TYR A 65 -10.45 -15.83 -2.19
N LYS A 66 -10.04 -16.24 -0.99
CA LYS A 66 -9.51 -15.34 0.03
C LYS A 66 -8.06 -15.04 -0.31
N ARG A 67 -7.72 -13.75 -0.35
CA ARG A 67 -6.38 -13.29 -0.73
C ARG A 67 -5.54 -12.97 0.52
N PRO A 68 -4.25 -13.30 0.55
CA PRO A 68 -3.34 -12.88 1.60
C PRO A 68 -3.03 -11.37 1.51
N ASP A 69 -2.51 -10.81 2.60
CA ASP A 69 -2.06 -9.41 2.70
C ASP A 69 -0.72 -9.43 3.47
N PRO A 70 0.36 -10.00 2.87
CA PRO A 70 1.68 -9.92 3.46
C PRO A 70 2.06 -8.45 3.64
N LEU A 71 2.69 -8.09 4.75
CA LEU A 71 3.07 -6.71 5.00
C LEU A 71 4.27 -6.60 5.91
N ILE A 72 4.96 -5.47 5.78
CA ILE A 72 6.05 -5.01 6.61
C ILE A 72 5.78 -3.55 6.98
N TYR A 73 6.50 -2.98 7.95
CA TYR A 73 6.51 -1.54 8.16
C TYR A 73 6.98 -0.82 6.87
N ALA A 74 6.02 -0.37 6.07
CA ALA A 74 6.22 0.09 4.70
C ALA A 74 6.11 1.61 4.59
N GLN A 75 7.24 2.31 4.76
CA GLN A 75 7.28 3.76 4.91
C GLN A 75 6.60 4.51 3.75
N TYR A 76 6.88 4.10 2.50
CA TYR A 76 6.30 4.72 1.32
C TYR A 76 4.77 4.65 1.32
N TYR A 77 4.20 3.49 1.66
CA TYR A 77 2.76 3.32 1.78
C TYR A 77 2.18 4.11 2.94
N LEU A 78 2.80 4.03 4.13
CA LEU A 78 2.34 4.74 5.32
C LEU A 78 2.32 6.26 5.10
N MET A 79 3.36 6.83 4.49
CA MET A 79 3.38 8.25 4.13
C MET A 79 2.33 8.61 3.08
N GLY A 80 2.08 7.71 2.11
CA GLY A 80 0.96 7.85 1.16
C GLY A 80 -0.42 7.86 1.83
N GLN A 81 -0.56 7.20 2.99
CA GLN A 81 -1.76 7.24 3.84
C GLN A 81 -1.81 8.47 4.78
N GLY A 82 -0.82 9.37 4.71
CA GLY A 82 -0.72 10.56 5.58
C GLY A 82 -0.14 10.27 6.97
N LEU A 83 0.43 9.09 7.19
CA LEU A 83 1.10 8.73 8.44
C LEU A 83 2.54 9.25 8.44
N ALA A 84 3.02 9.64 9.62
CA ALA A 84 4.43 9.90 9.89
C ALA A 84 5.20 8.59 9.98
N VAL A 85 6.47 8.62 9.60
CA VAL A 85 7.33 7.42 9.57
C VAL A 85 8.72 7.74 10.09
N THR A 86 9.35 6.72 10.68
CA THR A 86 10.80 6.67 10.86
C THR A 86 11.39 5.78 9.76
N TRP A 87 12.63 6.03 9.37
CA TRP A 87 13.33 5.19 8.41
C TRP A 87 14.09 4.05 9.07
N ASP A 88 14.06 3.95 10.40
CA ASP A 88 14.50 2.77 11.14
C ASP A 88 13.34 1.77 11.23
N ASN A 89 13.46 0.65 10.53
CA ASN A 89 12.39 -0.32 10.40
C ASN A 89 12.34 -1.24 11.62
N PRO A 90 11.23 -1.32 12.37
CA PRO A 90 11.13 -2.22 13.52
C PRO A 90 11.05 -3.70 13.13
N ASP A 91 10.78 -4.00 11.85
CA ASP A 91 10.67 -5.35 11.32
C ASP A 91 11.97 -5.85 10.66
N ILE A 92 13.02 -5.04 10.59
CA ILE A 92 14.32 -5.43 10.02
C ILE A 92 15.36 -5.40 11.13
N GLU A 93 16.04 -6.54 11.34
CA GLU A 93 17.11 -6.69 12.32
C GLU A 93 18.40 -7.12 11.61
N ILE A 94 19.54 -6.59 12.05
CA ILE A 94 20.86 -7.02 11.57
C ILE A 94 21.55 -7.79 12.68
N LYS A 95 22.09 -8.97 12.38
CA LYS A 95 22.70 -9.87 13.35
C LYS A 95 24.11 -10.26 12.95
N ARG A 96 24.95 -10.52 13.96
CA ARG A 96 26.28 -11.14 13.79
C ARG A 96 26.43 -12.23 14.84
N GLY A 97 26.63 -13.47 14.42
CA GLY A 97 26.73 -14.62 15.33
C GLY A 97 25.48 -14.81 16.20
N GLY A 98 24.29 -14.53 15.64
CA GLY A 98 23.00 -14.65 16.35
C GLY A 98 22.65 -13.47 17.28
N VAL A 99 23.54 -12.49 17.44
CA VAL A 99 23.32 -11.31 18.27
C VAL A 99 22.92 -10.12 17.40
N THR A 100 21.86 -9.41 17.78
CA THR A 100 21.45 -8.17 17.10
C THR A 100 22.51 -7.10 17.25
N VAL A 101 22.96 -6.56 16.12
CA VAL A 101 23.91 -5.46 16.03
C VAL A 101 23.12 -4.20 15.71
N PRO A 102 23.28 -3.13 16.50
CA PRO A 102 22.63 -1.87 16.21
C PRO A 102 22.99 -1.36 14.80
N PRO A 103 22.00 -0.89 14.01
CA PRO A 103 22.19 -0.50 12.61
C PRO A 103 23.29 0.55 12.37
N HIS A 104 23.68 1.32 13.39
CA HIS A 104 24.68 2.38 13.31
C HIS A 104 26.09 1.95 13.74
N MET A 105 26.31 0.66 13.99
CA MET A 105 27.58 0.09 14.44
C MET A 105 28.04 -1.06 13.53
N LEU A 106 27.67 -1.03 12.25
CA LEU A 106 28.13 -2.04 11.30
C LEU A 106 29.57 -1.73 10.91
N GLU A 107 30.39 -2.76 10.77
CA GLU A 107 31.77 -2.64 10.31
C GLU A 107 31.82 -2.75 8.78
N PRO A 108 32.73 -2.03 8.10
CA PRO A 108 32.94 -2.21 6.66
C PRO A 108 33.44 -3.63 6.33
N ASP A 109 33.16 -4.10 5.11
CA ASP A 109 33.57 -5.42 4.58
C ASP A 109 33.35 -6.58 5.57
N THR A 110 32.20 -6.56 6.25
CA THR A 110 31.88 -7.51 7.32
C THR A 110 30.58 -8.23 7.00
N GLU A 111 30.56 -9.53 7.22
CA GLU A 111 29.37 -10.36 6.99
C GLU A 111 28.43 -10.27 8.20
N TYR A 112 27.18 -9.95 7.91
CA TYR A 112 26.04 -9.93 8.83
C TYR A 112 24.91 -10.80 8.28
N GLU A 113 23.94 -11.10 9.13
CA GLU A 113 22.65 -11.67 8.76
C GLU A 113 21.58 -10.58 8.83
N VAL A 114 20.89 -10.32 7.73
CA VAL A 114 19.73 -9.43 7.70
C VAL A 114 18.49 -10.30 7.90
N VAL A 115 17.69 -9.99 8.92
CA VAL A 115 16.49 -10.73 9.30
C VAL A 115 15.27 -9.83 9.13
N ALA A 116 14.32 -10.24 8.30
CA ALA A 116 13.03 -9.60 8.15
C ALA A 116 11.96 -10.34 8.96
N ARG A 117 11.19 -9.59 9.74
CA ARG A 117 9.96 -10.03 10.40
C ARG A 117 8.77 -9.65 9.53
N ILE A 118 7.94 -10.63 9.20
CA ILE A 118 6.92 -10.46 8.16
C ILE A 118 5.55 -10.78 8.75
N TRP A 119 4.58 -9.93 8.44
CA TRP A 119 3.22 -10.01 8.96
C TRP A 119 2.23 -10.33 7.86
N ASN A 120 1.06 -10.83 8.22
CA ASN A 120 -0.06 -11.02 7.30
C ASN A 120 -1.30 -10.36 7.91
N ASN A 121 -1.91 -9.42 7.20
CA ASN A 121 -3.14 -8.81 7.67
C ASN A 121 -4.35 -9.73 7.48
N SER A 122 -4.26 -10.73 6.60
CA SER A 122 -5.35 -11.64 6.29
C SER A 122 -5.57 -12.63 7.43
N THR A 123 -6.81 -12.75 7.89
CA THR A 123 -7.23 -13.75 8.88
C THR A 123 -7.61 -15.08 8.25
N GLU A 124 -7.62 -15.18 6.92
CA GLU A 124 -8.24 -16.31 6.20
C GLU A 124 -7.33 -16.92 5.12
N ALA A 125 -6.31 -16.20 4.64
CA ALA A 125 -5.43 -16.67 3.58
C ALA A 125 -3.95 -16.61 4.00
N PRO A 126 -3.28 -17.76 4.16
CA PRO A 126 -1.83 -17.81 4.35
C PRO A 126 -1.10 -17.62 3.02
N VAL A 127 0.21 -17.42 3.09
CA VAL A 127 1.14 -17.46 1.97
C VAL A 127 2.08 -18.64 2.16
N VAL A 128 2.24 -19.47 1.13
CA VAL A 128 3.21 -20.57 1.11
C VAL A 128 4.37 -20.14 0.23
N ASP A 129 5.59 -20.37 0.68
CA ASP A 129 6.81 -20.07 -0.08
C ASP A 129 6.92 -18.59 -0.52
N LEU A 130 6.56 -17.65 0.36
CA LEU A 130 6.64 -16.21 0.10
C LEU A 130 8.08 -15.82 -0.28
N PRO A 131 8.32 -15.29 -1.50
CA PRO A 131 9.61 -14.75 -1.87
C PRO A 131 9.87 -13.42 -1.14
N VAL A 132 10.99 -13.36 -0.44
CA VAL A 132 11.44 -12.18 0.32
C VAL A 132 12.78 -11.74 -0.23
N LYS A 133 12.76 -10.57 -0.84
CA LYS A 133 13.88 -10.00 -1.59
C LYS A 133 14.61 -8.99 -0.75
N PHE A 134 15.92 -9.17 -0.59
CA PHE A 134 16.77 -8.27 0.16
C PHE A 134 17.67 -7.49 -0.79
N SER A 135 17.74 -6.19 -0.56
CA SER A 135 18.61 -5.27 -1.29
C SER A 135 19.08 -4.16 -0.37
N TYR A 136 20.06 -3.37 -0.80
CA TYR A 136 20.40 -2.13 -0.13
C TYR A 136 20.52 -0.96 -1.10
N LEU A 137 20.18 0.23 -0.62
CA LEU A 137 20.45 1.49 -1.29
C LEU A 137 21.81 2.02 -0.85
N SER A 138 22.65 2.44 -1.80
CA SER A 138 23.77 3.34 -1.50
C SER A 138 23.22 4.65 -0.93
N PHE A 139 23.92 5.28 0.03
CA PHE A 139 23.36 6.40 0.79
C PHE A 139 22.63 7.43 -0.08
N GLY A 140 21.43 7.82 0.34
CA GLY A 140 20.69 8.87 -0.31
C GLY A 140 19.21 8.63 -0.41
N ILE A 141 18.53 9.51 -1.12
CA ILE A 141 17.11 9.45 -1.43
C ILE A 141 16.95 9.23 -2.93
N GLY A 142 16.21 8.19 -3.30
CA GLY A 142 15.98 7.82 -4.71
C GLY A 142 17.17 7.11 -5.38
N THR A 143 18.14 6.63 -4.62
CA THR A 143 19.36 5.97 -5.12
C THR A 143 19.10 4.58 -5.71
N THR A 144 20.14 3.98 -6.30
CA THR A 144 20.00 2.67 -6.95
C THR A 144 20.00 1.55 -5.92
N SER A 145 19.03 0.64 -6.04
CA SER A 145 18.96 -0.57 -5.23
C SER A 145 19.93 -1.63 -5.75
N THR A 146 20.75 -2.15 -4.83
CA THR A 146 21.74 -3.20 -5.06
C THR A 146 21.22 -4.48 -4.44
N TRP A 147 21.09 -5.52 -5.26
CA TRP A 147 20.64 -6.83 -4.84
C TRP A 147 21.58 -7.46 -3.79
N ILE A 148 21.01 -8.04 -2.73
CA ILE A 148 21.73 -8.87 -1.76
C ILE A 148 21.44 -10.33 -2.09
N ASP A 149 20.23 -10.79 -1.78
CA ASP A 149 19.79 -12.18 -1.97
C ASP A 149 18.26 -12.31 -1.81
N GLU A 150 17.73 -13.51 -2.08
CA GLU A 150 16.35 -13.90 -1.86
C GLU A 150 16.26 -15.02 -0.81
N ALA A 151 15.31 -14.91 0.09
CA ALA A 151 14.89 -16.00 0.96
C ALA A 151 13.41 -16.31 0.76
N LYS A 152 12.97 -17.46 1.26
CA LYS A 152 11.57 -17.87 1.20
C LYS A 152 11.06 -18.28 2.57
N THR A 153 9.80 -17.98 2.86
CA THR A 153 9.16 -18.38 4.11
C THR A 153 7.68 -18.68 3.92
N ASP A 154 7.14 -19.61 4.71
CA ASP A 154 5.70 -19.75 4.88
C ASP A 154 5.20 -18.69 5.86
N LEU A 155 4.15 -17.97 5.48
CA LEU A 155 3.54 -16.92 6.27
C LEU A 155 2.08 -17.27 6.59
N GLY A 156 1.81 -17.50 7.87
CA GLY A 156 0.49 -17.84 8.35
C GLY A 156 -0.52 -16.71 8.26
N VAL A 157 -1.77 -17.02 8.57
CA VAL A 157 -2.82 -16.02 8.76
C VAL A 157 -2.58 -15.23 10.05
N LYS A 158 -3.15 -14.03 10.13
CA LYS A 158 -3.11 -13.16 11.31
C LYS A 158 -3.55 -13.90 12.57
N GLY A 159 -2.62 -14.06 13.52
CA GLY A 159 -2.85 -14.75 14.79
C GLY A 159 -2.84 -16.28 14.71
N GLY A 160 -2.52 -16.85 13.54
CA GLY A 160 -2.31 -18.28 13.35
C GLY A 160 -0.86 -18.72 13.61
N ALA A 161 -0.59 -20.00 13.35
CA ALA A 161 0.78 -20.52 13.32
C ALA A 161 1.60 -19.83 12.22
N ASN A 162 2.92 -19.70 12.41
CA ASN A 162 3.84 -19.01 11.49
C ASN A 162 3.47 -17.54 11.21
N HIS A 163 2.95 -16.83 12.22
CA HIS A 163 2.67 -15.40 12.17
C HIS A 163 3.09 -14.68 13.48
N PRO A 164 4.10 -13.80 13.45
CA PRO A 164 4.87 -13.39 12.29
C PRO A 164 5.76 -14.52 11.74
N ALA A 165 6.13 -14.40 10.47
CA ALA A 165 7.15 -15.23 9.83
C ALA A 165 8.49 -14.49 9.79
N PHE A 166 9.58 -15.22 9.54
CA PHE A 166 10.92 -14.65 9.47
C PHE A 166 11.64 -15.15 8.22
N ALA A 167 12.34 -14.26 7.54
CA ALA A 167 13.24 -14.59 6.44
C ALA A 167 14.59 -13.93 6.70
N SER A 168 15.69 -14.59 6.34
CA SER A 168 17.02 -14.01 6.52
C SER A 168 17.99 -14.38 5.41
N VAL A 169 18.94 -13.47 5.18
CA VAL A 169 20.02 -13.64 4.20
C VAL A 169 21.33 -13.14 4.78
N LYS A 170 22.44 -13.62 4.23
CA LYS A 170 23.77 -13.09 4.55
C LYS A 170 24.05 -11.87 3.70
N TRP A 171 24.52 -10.82 4.33
CA TRP A 171 24.93 -9.58 3.68
C TRP A 171 26.34 -9.21 4.11
N ARG A 172 27.24 -9.03 3.13
CA ARG A 172 28.54 -8.40 3.35
C ARG A 172 28.38 -6.90 3.14
N THR A 173 28.64 -6.12 4.19
CA THR A 173 28.61 -4.66 4.10
C THR A 173 29.62 -4.16 3.07
N PRO A 174 29.34 -3.03 2.40
CA PRO A 174 30.31 -2.39 1.53
C PRO A 174 31.62 -2.08 2.25
N ALA A 175 32.73 -2.09 1.51
CA ALA A 175 34.04 -1.74 2.04
C ALA A 175 34.16 -0.23 2.36
N ASP A 176 33.42 0.59 1.62
CA ASP A 176 33.37 2.03 1.86
C ASP A 176 32.44 2.35 3.03
N PRO A 177 32.95 3.00 4.10
CA PRO A 177 32.11 3.51 5.17
C PRO A 177 31.07 4.49 4.65
N GLY A 178 29.89 4.48 5.25
CA GLY A 178 28.82 5.38 4.89
C GLY A 178 27.48 4.94 5.47
N HIS A 179 26.46 5.74 5.17
CA HIS A 179 25.09 5.36 5.45
C HIS A 179 24.54 4.49 4.32
N TYR A 180 23.74 3.50 4.67
CA TYR A 180 23.12 2.60 3.71
C TYR A 180 21.69 2.33 4.17
N CYS A 181 20.79 2.00 3.25
CA CYS A 181 19.44 1.61 3.63
C CYS A 181 19.16 0.20 3.16
N ILE A 182 18.88 -0.71 4.08
CA ILE A 182 18.42 -2.06 3.74
C ILE A 182 16.98 -1.96 3.28
N GLN A 183 16.64 -2.69 2.22
CA GLN A 183 15.28 -2.80 1.71
C GLN A 183 14.88 -4.27 1.71
N VAL A 184 13.65 -4.52 2.16
CA VAL A 184 13.00 -5.82 2.13
C VAL A 184 11.72 -5.70 1.35
N LEU A 185 11.62 -6.46 0.26
CA LEU A 185 10.44 -6.53 -0.60
C LEU A 185 9.77 -7.90 -0.48
N LEU A 186 8.49 -7.90 -0.15
CA LEU A 186 7.63 -9.08 -0.17
C LEU A 186 7.03 -9.23 -1.58
N ASP A 187 7.55 -10.18 -2.37
CA ASP A 187 7.16 -10.32 -3.78
C ASP A 187 6.09 -11.40 -3.95
N TRP A 188 4.84 -11.04 -3.60
CA TRP A 188 3.69 -11.92 -3.73
C TRP A 188 2.72 -11.43 -4.81
N LEU A 189 2.46 -12.28 -5.80
CA LEU A 189 1.61 -11.93 -6.94
C LEU A 189 0.14 -11.72 -6.55
N ASP A 190 -0.38 -12.55 -5.63
CA ASP A 190 -1.80 -12.54 -5.27
C ASP A 190 -2.06 -11.78 -3.96
N ASP A 191 -1.61 -10.54 -3.91
CA ASP A 191 -1.69 -9.69 -2.72
C ASP A 191 -2.90 -8.74 -2.76
N VAL A 192 -3.59 -8.62 -1.62
CA VAL A 192 -4.64 -7.61 -1.40
C VAL A 192 -4.12 -6.18 -1.49
N ASN A 193 -2.92 -5.89 -0.96
CA ASN A 193 -2.36 -4.55 -0.90
C ASN A 193 -0.84 -4.54 -1.18
N PRO A 194 -0.40 -4.68 -2.44
CA PRO A 194 1.04 -4.70 -2.78
C PRO A 194 1.87 -3.49 -2.32
N ASN A 195 1.22 -2.37 -1.95
CA ASN A 195 1.92 -1.16 -1.52
C ASN A 195 2.57 -1.30 -0.13
N ASN A 196 2.08 -2.20 0.75
CA ASN A 196 2.65 -2.41 2.08
C ASN A 196 3.76 -3.48 2.14
N ASN A 197 4.33 -3.83 0.98
CA ASN A 197 5.31 -4.91 0.82
C ASN A 197 6.77 -4.48 0.87
N LEU A 198 7.04 -3.18 0.81
CA LEU A 198 8.40 -2.65 0.79
C LEU A 198 8.71 -1.91 2.09
N GLY A 199 9.59 -2.50 2.89
CA GLY A 199 10.15 -1.88 4.09
C GLY A 199 11.59 -1.44 3.85
N GLN A 200 11.96 -0.31 4.45
CA GLN A 200 13.34 0.21 4.42
C GLN A 200 13.88 0.40 5.84
N ASP A 201 15.10 -0.04 6.12
CA ASP A 201 15.80 0.21 7.39
C ASP A 201 17.07 1.04 7.18
N ASN A 202 17.28 2.03 8.03
CA ASN A 202 18.38 2.96 7.95
C ASN A 202 19.58 2.44 8.76
N THR A 203 20.72 2.32 8.09
CA THR A 203 21.94 1.68 8.63
C THR A 203 23.17 2.55 8.36
N THR A 204 24.22 2.35 9.16
CA THR A 204 25.52 3.00 8.99
C THR A 204 26.60 1.93 9.09
N VAL A 205 27.49 1.93 8.09
CA VAL A 205 28.67 1.09 8.00
C VAL A 205 29.90 1.97 8.28
N GLY A 206 30.72 1.58 9.25
CA GLY A 206 31.85 2.35 9.74
C GLY A 206 31.47 3.29 10.89
N VAL A 207 32.34 4.27 11.15
CA VAL A 207 32.17 5.19 12.29
C VAL A 207 31.02 6.16 12.01
N ALA A 208 30.01 6.14 12.87
CA ALA A 208 29.00 7.18 12.93
C ALA A 208 29.67 8.50 13.33
N HIS A 209 29.93 9.37 12.34
CA HIS A 209 30.38 10.72 12.63
C HIS A 209 29.18 11.54 13.10
N SER A 210 29.02 11.69 14.42
CA SER A 210 28.38 12.88 14.98
C SER A 210 29.29 14.06 14.64
N PRO A 211 28.87 14.87 13.67
CA PRO A 211 28.43 16.20 14.05
C PRO A 211 26.98 16.45 13.64
N ALA A 212 26.49 17.62 14.04
CA ALA A 212 25.30 18.31 13.56
C ALA A 212 25.23 18.49 12.02
N LYS A 213 26.06 17.81 11.22
CA LYS A 213 26.15 17.97 9.76
C LYS A 213 26.21 16.60 9.10
N PHE A 214 25.25 16.33 8.22
CA PHE A 214 25.13 15.09 7.45
C PHE A 214 25.15 15.44 5.97
N GLU A 215 25.62 14.53 5.12
CA GLU A 215 25.61 14.71 3.67
C GLU A 215 25.11 13.46 2.98
N PHE A 216 24.00 13.55 2.24
CA PHE A 216 23.44 12.42 1.51
C PHE A 216 23.24 12.74 0.02
N ARG A 217 23.12 11.71 -0.82
CA ARG A 217 22.86 11.88 -2.25
C ARG A 217 21.36 11.95 -2.53
N LEU A 218 20.89 12.96 -3.25
CA LEU A 218 19.54 13.00 -3.78
C LEU A 218 19.58 12.67 -5.26
N ARG A 219 18.88 11.60 -5.65
CA ARG A 219 18.83 11.10 -7.02
C ARG A 219 17.42 11.18 -7.58
N ASN A 220 17.32 11.53 -8.85
CA ASN A 220 16.10 11.32 -9.61
C ASN A 220 16.10 9.96 -10.31
N GLY A 221 15.40 8.98 -9.73
CA GLY A 221 15.19 7.66 -10.36
C GLY A 221 14.15 7.66 -11.50
N GLU A 222 13.46 8.77 -11.73
CA GLU A 222 12.41 8.87 -12.74
C GLU A 222 12.98 9.08 -14.15
N ARG A 223 12.14 8.81 -15.16
CA ARG A 223 12.47 9.03 -16.57
C ARG A 223 12.31 10.48 -17.03
N GLU A 224 11.75 11.32 -16.17
CA GLU A 224 11.47 12.73 -16.45
C GLU A 224 12.17 13.61 -15.40
N ARG A 225 12.40 14.87 -15.76
CA ARG A 225 12.91 15.86 -14.81
C ARG A 225 11.92 16.02 -13.66
N ALA A 226 12.42 16.04 -12.43
CA ALA A 226 11.59 16.20 -11.24
C ALA A 226 12.16 17.27 -10.30
N GLU A 227 11.25 18.01 -9.68
CA GLU A 227 11.57 18.92 -8.58
C GLU A 227 11.39 18.19 -7.25
N PHE A 228 12.38 18.33 -6.38
CA PHE A 228 12.42 17.73 -5.07
C PHE A 228 12.44 18.81 -4.00
N ARG A 229 11.75 18.56 -2.90
CA ARG A 229 11.73 19.39 -1.70
C ARG A 229 11.99 18.53 -0.48
N LEU A 230 12.86 19.02 0.40
CA LEU A 230 13.17 18.35 1.66
C LEU A 230 12.30 18.86 2.80
N GLU A 231 11.82 17.94 3.62
CA GLU A 231 11.13 18.22 4.87
C GLU A 231 11.78 17.41 6.00
N ALA A 232 11.69 17.90 7.24
CA ALA A 232 12.10 17.14 8.41
C ALA A 232 11.01 17.11 9.48
N ASP A 233 10.95 16.00 10.20
CA ASP A 233 10.09 15.81 11.37
C ASP A 233 10.85 15.04 12.47
N ALA A 234 10.22 14.93 13.64
CA ALA A 234 10.78 14.25 14.79
C ALA A 234 9.97 13.02 15.21
N TYR A 235 9.28 12.39 14.25
CA TYR A 235 8.48 11.21 14.52
C TYR A 235 9.36 10.08 15.04
N ALA A 236 8.88 9.42 16.10
CA ALA A 236 9.42 8.16 16.57
C ALA A 236 8.25 7.20 16.74
N LEU A 237 8.52 5.90 16.57
CA LEU A 237 7.53 4.88 16.89
C LEU A 237 7.18 5.02 18.38
N PRO A 238 5.89 5.23 18.72
CA PRO A 238 5.49 5.30 20.11
C PRO A 238 5.69 3.93 20.75
N GLU A 239 5.98 3.93 22.05
CA GLU A 239 5.95 2.71 22.83
C GLU A 239 4.58 2.05 22.71
N LEU A 240 4.57 0.74 22.49
CA LEU A 240 3.33 -0.01 22.41
C LEU A 240 2.61 0.10 23.75
N PRO A 241 1.35 0.58 23.77
CA PRO A 241 0.59 0.61 25.01
C PRO A 241 0.44 -0.82 25.53
N ILE A 242 0.56 -0.98 26.85
CA ILE A 242 0.27 -2.26 27.50
C ILE A 242 -1.14 -2.69 27.10
N CYS A 243 -1.30 -3.94 26.67
CA CYS A 243 -2.60 -4.52 26.35
C CYS A 243 -3.54 -4.39 27.56
N GLY A 244 -4.39 -3.37 27.59
CA GLY A 244 -5.42 -3.21 28.60
C GLY A 244 -6.64 -4.07 28.32
N GLU A 245 -7.56 -4.14 29.29
CA GLU A 245 -8.89 -4.69 29.05
C GLU A 245 -9.55 -3.90 27.92
N ARG A 246 -9.73 -4.55 26.76
CA ARG A 246 -10.48 -3.93 25.66
C ARG A 246 -11.90 -3.69 26.14
N PRO A 247 -12.42 -2.44 26.14
CA PRO A 247 -13.81 -2.21 26.43
C PRO A 247 -14.64 -3.08 25.50
N ARG A 248 -15.58 -3.87 26.05
CA ARG A 248 -16.50 -4.67 25.22
C ARG A 248 -17.11 -3.74 24.18
N PRO A 249 -17.00 -4.07 22.87
CA PRO A 249 -17.53 -3.20 21.84
C PRO A 249 -19.01 -2.99 22.12
N ARG A 250 -19.40 -1.74 22.43
CA ARG A 250 -20.81 -1.38 22.43
C ARG A 250 -21.32 -1.67 21.02
N PRO A 251 -22.48 -2.32 20.84
CA PRO A 251 -23.05 -2.55 19.52
C PRO A 251 -23.38 -1.19 18.91
N SER A 252 -22.42 -0.59 18.20
CA SER A 252 -22.67 0.59 17.41
C SER A 252 -23.51 0.17 16.21
N ARG A 253 -24.51 1.00 15.89
CA ARG A 253 -25.39 0.79 14.74
C ARG A 253 -24.54 0.75 13.48
N ARG A 254 -24.39 -0.46 12.91
CA ARG A 254 -23.74 -0.79 11.64
C ARG A 254 -22.30 -0.24 11.55
N PRO A 255 -21.26 -1.10 11.46
CA PRO A 255 -20.01 -0.62 10.91
C PRO A 255 -20.35 -0.01 9.55
N LEU A 256 -19.98 1.27 9.35
CA LEU A 256 -19.82 1.81 8.00
C LEU A 256 -19.05 0.72 7.26
N ARG A 257 -19.58 0.26 6.12
CA ARG A 257 -18.84 -0.60 5.20
C ARG A 257 -17.60 0.20 4.81
N THR A 258 -16.53 0.07 5.58
CA THR A 258 -15.21 0.39 5.13
C THR A 258 -14.93 -0.67 4.08
N PHE A 259 -14.91 -0.26 2.82
CA PHE A 259 -14.39 -1.12 1.78
C PHE A 259 -12.93 -1.46 2.17
N PRO A 260 -12.42 -2.64 1.83
CA PRO A 260 -10.97 -2.86 1.83
C PRO A 260 -10.33 -1.68 1.08
N GLY A 261 -9.46 -0.91 1.74
CA GLY A 261 -8.84 0.29 1.18
C GLY A 261 -9.53 1.64 1.47
N THR A 262 -10.64 1.72 2.22
CA THR A 262 -11.10 3.02 2.75
C THR A 262 -10.28 3.41 3.97
N ILE A 263 -9.53 4.50 3.82
CA ILE A 263 -8.61 5.09 4.78
C ILE A 263 -9.38 5.43 6.07
N ALA A 264 -9.20 4.64 7.13
CA ALA A 264 -9.47 5.16 8.47
C ALA A 264 -8.55 6.36 8.66
N ALA A 265 -9.09 7.51 9.07
CA ALA A 265 -8.29 8.69 9.31
C ALA A 265 -7.07 8.31 10.16
N ALA A 266 -5.87 8.70 9.71
CA ALA A 266 -4.63 8.49 10.44
C ALA A 266 -4.86 8.91 11.91
N PRO A 267 -4.65 8.00 12.89
CA PRO A 267 -4.82 8.37 14.29
C PRO A 267 -3.97 9.60 14.59
N ALA A 268 -4.49 10.54 15.39
CA ALA A 268 -3.84 11.84 15.61
C ALA A 268 -2.37 11.73 16.06
N GLY A 269 -2.03 10.68 16.82
CA GLY A 269 -0.64 10.41 17.25
C GLY A 269 0.32 9.94 16.16
N HIS A 270 -0.18 9.66 14.95
CA HIS A 270 0.62 9.20 13.81
C HIS A 270 0.52 10.13 12.60
N THR A 271 -0.16 11.29 12.70
CA THR A 271 -0.19 12.25 11.59
C THR A 271 1.14 12.99 11.49
N ARG A 272 1.61 13.28 10.27
CA ARG A 272 2.90 13.98 10.07
C ARG A 272 2.96 15.33 10.79
N GLN A 273 1.85 16.05 10.79
CA GLN A 273 1.74 17.38 11.41
C GLN A 273 1.85 17.34 12.94
N ALA A 274 1.65 16.17 13.57
CA ALA A 274 1.73 16.03 15.03
C ALA A 274 3.18 15.92 15.55
N HIS A 275 4.17 15.79 14.65
CA HIS A 275 5.56 15.53 15.02
C HIS A 275 6.55 16.57 14.47
N PRO A 276 6.29 17.89 14.64
CA PRO A 276 7.24 18.89 14.17
C PRO A 276 8.59 18.77 14.89
N ILE A 277 9.63 19.33 14.28
CA ILE A 277 10.91 19.53 14.95
C ILE A 277 10.68 20.30 16.27
N PRO A 278 11.18 19.80 17.42
CA PRO A 278 10.92 20.44 18.71
C PRO A 278 11.46 21.87 18.77
N PRO A 279 10.84 22.76 19.57
CA PRO A 279 11.34 24.12 19.74
C PRO A 279 12.82 24.16 20.16
N GLY A 280 13.58 25.08 19.59
CA GLY A 280 15.01 25.26 19.86
C GLY A 280 15.96 24.37 19.06
N TRP A 281 15.42 23.41 18.28
CA TRP A 281 16.19 22.68 17.27
C TRP A 281 16.12 23.43 15.94
N LEU A 282 17.26 23.53 15.25
CA LEU A 282 17.32 24.10 13.90
C LEU A 282 17.77 23.02 12.91
N VAL A 283 16.95 22.78 11.88
CA VAL A 283 17.30 21.88 10.77
C VAL A 283 17.34 22.71 9.49
N THR A 284 18.48 22.67 8.79
CA THR A 284 18.68 23.37 7.52
C THR A 284 19.21 22.41 6.47
N PHE A 285 18.88 22.70 5.21
CA PHE A 285 19.25 21.90 4.06
C PHE A 285 19.97 22.77 3.03
N ASP A 286 21.02 22.24 2.44
CA ASP A 286 21.74 22.88 1.34
C ASP A 286 22.02 21.87 0.20
N PRO A 287 21.27 21.92 -0.92
CA PRO A 287 20.10 22.76 -1.16
C PRO A 287 18.82 22.17 -0.52
N ALA A 288 17.87 23.03 -0.11
CA ALA A 288 16.56 22.59 0.40
C ALA A 288 15.59 22.10 -0.70
N GLN A 289 15.83 22.51 -1.94
CA GLN A 289 15.08 22.13 -3.12
C GLN A 289 16.02 21.94 -4.29
N ALA A 290 15.73 20.97 -5.15
CA ALA A 290 16.56 20.67 -6.31
C ALA A 290 15.71 20.21 -7.49
N ALA A 291 16.07 20.62 -8.70
CA ALA A 291 15.42 20.19 -9.92
C ALA A 291 16.40 19.32 -10.73
N LEU A 292 16.18 18.01 -10.73
CA LEU A 292 17.12 17.01 -11.23
C LEU A 292 16.58 16.36 -12.51
N GLY A 293 17.43 16.22 -13.53
CA GLY A 293 17.17 15.44 -14.72
C GLY A 293 17.11 13.93 -14.43
N PRO A 294 16.64 13.11 -15.39
CA PRO A 294 16.59 11.65 -15.22
C PRO A 294 17.96 11.06 -14.89
N GLY A 295 18.06 10.30 -13.79
CA GLY A 295 19.29 9.68 -13.32
C GLY A 295 20.32 10.63 -12.70
N GLU A 296 20.05 11.94 -12.65
CA GLU A 296 20.94 12.93 -12.05
C GLU A 296 20.98 12.78 -10.51
N GLU A 297 22.14 13.03 -9.94
CA GLU A 297 22.41 12.96 -8.50
C GLU A 297 23.12 14.22 -8.02
N ILE A 298 22.73 14.72 -6.86
CA ILE A 298 23.42 15.81 -6.15
C ILE A 298 23.73 15.42 -4.71
N SER A 299 24.70 16.08 -4.10
CA SER A 299 24.85 16.07 -2.64
C SER A 299 23.92 17.08 -1.99
N VAL A 300 23.33 16.69 -0.86
CA VAL A 300 22.58 17.56 0.02
C VAL A 300 23.22 17.52 1.40
N ALA A 301 23.61 18.68 1.91
CA ALA A 301 24.04 18.84 3.29
C ALA A 301 22.83 19.12 4.20
N VAL A 302 22.74 18.44 5.33
CA VAL A 302 21.77 18.69 6.40
C VAL A 302 22.52 19.16 7.63
N ASN A 303 22.20 20.35 8.12
CA ASN A 303 22.72 20.79 9.41
C ASN A 303 21.60 20.74 10.46
N ILE A 304 21.84 20.05 11.58
CA ILE A 304 20.93 19.88 12.71
C ILE A 304 21.57 20.43 13.97
N GLU A 305 21.17 21.63 14.38
CA GLU A 305 21.67 22.26 15.60
C GLU A 305 20.71 21.97 16.77
N PRO A 306 21.16 21.22 17.80
CA PRO A 306 20.36 21.02 19.00
C PRO A 306 20.37 22.28 19.89
N PRO A 307 19.34 22.47 20.73
CA PRO A 307 19.31 23.59 21.68
C PRO A 307 20.48 23.53 22.66
N ALA A 308 20.83 24.68 23.22
CA ALA A 308 21.87 24.78 24.24
C ALA A 308 21.55 23.87 25.44
N GLY A 309 22.54 23.09 25.87
CA GLY A 309 22.39 22.14 26.98
C GLY A 309 21.68 20.83 26.64
N PHE A 310 21.35 20.57 25.36
CA PHE A 310 20.87 19.25 24.96
C PHE A 310 21.90 18.16 25.30
N THR A 311 21.42 17.08 25.91
CA THR A 311 22.17 15.86 26.22
C THR A 311 21.34 14.66 25.80
N GLY A 312 22.01 13.61 25.34
CA GLY A 312 21.37 12.38 24.88
C GLY A 312 21.22 12.32 23.37
N ARG A 313 20.26 11.52 22.90
CA ARG A 313 20.08 11.14 21.49
C ARG A 313 18.73 11.61 20.97
N LYS A 314 18.72 12.23 19.78
CA LYS A 314 17.49 12.62 19.08
C LYS A 314 17.51 12.15 17.63
N ALA A 315 16.44 11.46 17.24
CA ALA A 315 16.16 11.14 15.85
C ALA A 315 15.49 12.31 15.13
N VAL A 316 15.92 12.58 13.91
CA VAL A 316 15.33 13.53 12.97
C VAL A 316 15.14 12.80 11.64
N ASN A 317 13.90 12.69 11.19
CA ASN A 317 13.59 12.07 9.90
C ASN A 317 13.65 13.14 8.82
N VAL A 318 14.38 12.87 7.75
CA VAL A 318 14.44 13.72 6.55
C VAL A 318 13.72 13.00 5.41
N HIS A 319 12.81 13.69 4.76
CA HIS A 319 12.01 13.17 3.66
C HIS A 319 12.24 14.03 2.41
N ALA A 320 12.42 13.41 1.25
CA ALA A 320 12.34 14.12 -0.02
C ALA A 320 11.00 13.85 -0.70
N PHE A 321 10.34 14.91 -1.12
CA PHE A 321 9.10 14.87 -1.87
C PHE A 321 9.31 15.40 -3.26
N SER A 322 8.69 14.76 -4.23
CA SER A 322 8.47 15.28 -5.58
C SER A 322 6.99 15.52 -5.82
N ALA A 323 6.63 16.01 -7.01
CA ALA A 323 5.25 16.12 -7.45
C ALA A 323 4.51 14.76 -7.45
N ARG A 324 5.23 13.64 -7.54
CA ARG A 324 4.67 12.28 -7.53
C ARG A 324 4.48 11.72 -6.11
N GLY A 325 4.93 12.44 -5.08
CA GLY A 325 4.87 12.00 -3.69
C GLY A 325 6.25 11.79 -3.08
N LEU A 326 6.35 10.88 -2.12
CA LEU A 326 7.59 10.58 -1.42
C LEU A 326 8.60 9.92 -2.38
N ALA A 327 9.80 10.50 -2.49
CA ALA A 327 10.92 9.92 -3.22
C ALA A 327 11.82 9.05 -2.33
N GLY A 328 11.75 9.25 -1.01
CA GLY A 328 12.44 8.47 0.01
C GLY A 328 12.83 9.35 1.19
N GLY A 329 13.66 8.81 2.08
CA GLY A 329 14.11 9.52 3.25
C GLY A 329 15.06 8.70 4.10
N VAL A 330 15.54 9.34 5.16
CA VAL A 330 16.57 8.82 6.07
C VAL A 330 16.28 9.30 7.49
N THR A 331 16.75 8.55 8.49
CA THR A 331 16.72 8.98 9.90
C THR A 331 18.12 9.33 10.36
N LEU A 332 18.29 10.56 10.81
CA LEU A 332 19.56 11.11 11.28
C LEU A 332 19.53 11.22 12.80
N TYR A 333 20.67 10.91 13.43
CA TYR A 333 20.79 10.90 14.88
C TYR A 333 21.75 11.98 15.35
N VAL A 334 21.26 12.87 16.20
CA VAL A 334 22.11 13.85 16.89
C VAL A 334 22.34 13.36 18.32
N GLU A 335 23.61 13.27 18.69
CA GLU A 335 24.08 12.82 20.00
C GLU A 335 25.04 13.84 20.62
N ARG A 336 24.84 14.16 21.89
CA ARG A 336 25.68 15.07 22.70
C ARG A 336 25.88 14.58 24.13
#